data_AF-A0A972JSQ3-F1
#
_entry.id   AF-A0A972JSQ3-F1
#
_cell.length_a   1.000
_cell.length_b   1.000
_cell.length_c   1.000
_cell.angle_alpha   90.00
_cell.angle_beta   90.00
_cell.angle_gamma   90.00
#
_symmetry.space_group_name_H-M   'P 1'
#
loop_
_entity.id
_entity.type
_entity.pdbx_description
1 polymer ?
#
loop_
_entity_poly.entity_id
_entity_poly.type
_entity_poly.pdbx_seq_one_letter_code
_entity_poly.pdbx_strand_id
1 'polypeptide(L)'
;MESSQPQTRTVTMSLVTPSITFDHLWIIGMIAAIWIFISILPLPPNDLWWHMEAGRMMIEEGQLLTTNRWAYTIPYETPYIYQSWLSEIILYLTWRIGDVPLLMFLRTFVITASYALVAWHTWRRVGPSKAIALAVLLAVLMGWNNWTLRPQTLALLPGSIFAVILSEYVLNRVSSRWLIALPIVMVLWVNLHGSFVLGIALLGLAWLGMAITLLRTDQISDETARQRFVKLTYALIGIIMAATLHPLGVGIFSYVQDMLTNTSLQTRFVEWQPPQNDVDILSTGFWFFVVLLLLAVLMAITGKRPADSDVLWYMGLAWLGIGGKRYAVWFGLLLMPLVAEQLAVIFTKRKVIKCSPIFTWSVFALFGITAVAVLPWFSPGYYFQSDRLFTTTGPHRWLLSSTTPVAAADWLKDNPIEGRFWTDLSYSSYTIWELSEKQVFADLRVELFPEAIWDDYFDIARGNQQSLAILDTWEISHLLLRQKNQNALWNTLEQSAEWCEQYRDRDAVIMARCSHHVENHAKK
;
A
#
# COMPACT_ATOMS: atom_id res chain seq x y z
N MET A 1 -81.24 17.21 -6.84
CA MET A 1 -80.42 16.20 -6.15
C MET A 1 -79.36 15.76 -7.14
N GLU A 2 -78.16 16.31 -7.05
CA GLU A 2 -76.99 15.77 -7.73
C GLU A 2 -75.78 16.15 -6.87
N SER A 3 -75.27 15.16 -6.13
CA SER A 3 -74.16 15.31 -5.19
C SER A 3 -72.84 15.22 -5.94
N SER A 4 -72.02 16.26 -5.87
CA SER A 4 -70.63 16.23 -6.29
C SER A 4 -69.79 15.51 -5.23
N GLN A 5 -69.35 14.28 -5.53
CA GLN A 5 -68.29 13.62 -4.76
C GLN A 5 -66.91 14.10 -5.22
N PRO A 6 -65.96 14.37 -4.30
CA PRO A 6 -64.59 14.68 -4.67
C PRO A 6 -63.82 13.40 -4.97
N GLN A 7 -63.23 13.31 -6.16
CA GLN A 7 -62.30 12.24 -6.52
C GLN A 7 -60.99 12.41 -5.73
N THR A 8 -60.79 11.59 -4.70
CA THR A 8 -59.49 11.37 -4.08
C THR A 8 -58.54 10.71 -5.08
N ARG A 9 -57.63 11.48 -5.67
CA ARG A 9 -56.47 10.96 -6.40
C ARG A 9 -55.48 10.37 -5.40
N THR A 10 -55.52 9.05 -5.24
CA THR A 10 -54.46 8.30 -4.58
C THR A 10 -53.22 8.36 -5.46
N VAL A 11 -52.28 9.25 -5.14
CA VAL A 11 -50.94 9.25 -5.74
C VAL A 11 -50.19 8.09 -5.12
N THR A 12 -50.28 6.91 -5.75
CA THR A 12 -49.34 5.82 -5.47
C THR A 12 -47.95 6.28 -5.91
N MET A 13 -47.13 6.73 -4.95
CA MET A 13 -45.69 6.83 -5.12
C MET A 13 -45.16 5.42 -5.41
N SER A 14 -45.10 5.05 -6.69
CA SER A 14 -44.28 3.93 -7.10
C SER A 14 -42.84 4.30 -6.77
N LEU A 15 -42.25 3.64 -5.78
CA LEU A 15 -40.81 3.60 -5.58
C LEU A 15 -40.21 3.03 -6.87
N VAL A 16 -39.85 3.91 -7.81
CA VAL A 16 -39.11 3.55 -9.01
C VAL A 16 -37.72 3.18 -8.53
N THR A 17 -37.54 1.92 -8.14
CA THR A 17 -36.20 1.37 -7.92
C THR A 17 -35.45 1.51 -9.24
N PRO A 18 -34.30 2.22 -9.28
CA PRO A 18 -33.53 2.34 -10.52
C PRO A 18 -33.25 0.92 -11.06
N SER A 19 -33.59 0.67 -12.32
CA SER A 19 -33.46 -0.68 -12.88
C SER A 19 -31.99 -1.07 -13.00
N ILE A 20 -31.54 -2.01 -12.16
CA ILE A 20 -30.17 -2.52 -12.16
C ILE A 20 -29.93 -3.34 -13.45
N THR A 21 -28.79 -3.09 -14.08
CA THR A 21 -28.37 -3.76 -15.33
C THR A 21 -27.24 -4.74 -15.06
N PHE A 22 -26.97 -5.64 -16.01
CA PHE A 22 -25.86 -6.59 -15.92
C PHE A 22 -24.48 -5.91 -15.77
N ASP A 23 -24.30 -4.71 -16.34
CA ASP A 23 -23.07 -3.92 -16.18
C ASP A 23 -22.81 -3.51 -14.73
N HIS A 24 -23.86 -3.20 -13.96
CA HIS A 24 -23.72 -2.91 -12.53
C HIS A 24 -23.22 -4.15 -11.77
N LEU A 25 -23.72 -5.34 -12.14
CA LEU A 25 -23.29 -6.59 -11.51
C LEU A 25 -21.82 -6.92 -11.80
N TRP A 26 -21.30 -6.58 -12.99
CA TRP A 26 -19.87 -6.72 -13.29
C TRP A 26 -19.00 -5.83 -12.40
N ILE A 27 -19.40 -4.56 -12.21
CA ILE A 27 -18.66 -3.62 -11.38
C ILE A 27 -18.67 -4.09 -9.93
N ILE A 28 -19.84 -4.40 -9.40
CA ILE A 28 -20.00 -4.86 -8.02
C ILE A 28 -19.29 -6.20 -7.81
N GLY A 29 -19.38 -7.12 -8.76
CA GLY A 29 -18.67 -8.40 -8.72
C GLY A 29 -17.16 -8.22 -8.70
N MET A 30 -16.60 -7.26 -9.45
CA MET A 30 -15.17 -6.97 -9.41
C MET A 30 -14.73 -6.34 -8.07
N ILE A 31 -15.52 -5.41 -7.53
CA ILE A 31 -15.26 -4.84 -6.19
C ILE A 31 -15.37 -5.93 -5.10
N ALA A 32 -16.35 -6.83 -5.20
CA ALA A 32 -16.47 -7.98 -4.32
C ALA A 32 -15.28 -8.94 -4.47
N ALA A 33 -14.78 -9.17 -5.68
CA ALA A 33 -13.60 -9.99 -5.92
C ALA A 33 -12.34 -9.37 -5.26
N ILE A 34 -12.16 -8.05 -5.33
CA ILE A 34 -11.08 -7.36 -4.60
C ILE A 34 -11.23 -7.58 -3.10
N TRP A 35 -12.43 -7.36 -2.55
CA TRP A 35 -12.70 -7.56 -1.13
C TRP A 35 -12.35 -8.99 -0.70
N ILE A 36 -12.85 -9.98 -1.43
CA ILE A 36 -12.64 -11.40 -1.13
C ILE A 36 -11.17 -11.75 -1.21
N PHE A 37 -10.49 -11.37 -2.29
CA PHE A 37 -9.08 -11.66 -2.49
C PHE A 37 -8.20 -11.06 -1.38
N ILE A 38 -8.39 -9.77 -1.05
CA ILE A 38 -7.59 -9.12 0.00
C ILE A 38 -7.92 -9.68 1.39
N SER A 39 -9.17 -10.07 1.64
CA SER A 39 -9.57 -10.66 2.92
C SER A 39 -8.83 -11.97 3.20
N ILE A 40 -8.48 -12.74 2.16
CA ILE A 40 -7.82 -14.05 2.29
C ILE A 40 -6.29 -14.00 2.16
N LEU A 41 -5.69 -12.83 1.94
CA LEU A 41 -4.23 -12.68 1.91
C LEU A 41 -3.68 -12.64 3.34
N PRO A 42 -2.69 -13.43 3.71
CA PRO A 42 -2.08 -13.32 5.04
C PRO A 42 -1.28 -12.02 5.21
N LEU A 43 -0.91 -11.69 6.46
CA LEU A 43 0.03 -10.60 6.74
C LEU A 43 1.48 -11.12 6.68
N PRO A 44 2.35 -10.51 5.85
CA PRO A 44 3.74 -10.93 5.74
C PRO A 44 4.58 -10.48 6.95
N PRO A 45 5.80 -11.03 7.14
CA PRO A 45 6.69 -10.67 8.24
C PRO A 45 7.36 -9.31 8.08
N ASN A 46 7.36 -8.75 6.87
CA ASN A 46 8.06 -7.50 6.58
C ASN A 46 7.13 -6.27 6.71
N ASP A 47 7.75 -5.13 7.01
CA ASP A 47 7.21 -3.77 6.95
C ASP A 47 6.14 -3.39 8.00
N LEU A 48 5.11 -4.20 8.24
CA LEU A 48 4.02 -3.84 9.18
C LEU A 48 4.48 -3.70 10.65
N TRP A 49 5.24 -4.68 11.12
CA TRP A 49 5.42 -4.94 12.54
C TRP A 49 6.29 -3.88 13.23
N TRP A 50 7.36 -3.41 12.58
CA TRP A 50 8.17 -2.32 13.13
C TRP A 50 7.40 -0.99 13.20
N HIS A 51 6.45 -0.73 12.29
CA HIS A 51 5.56 0.43 12.39
C HIS A 51 4.60 0.32 13.57
N MET A 52 4.11 -0.89 13.88
CA MET A 52 3.31 -1.11 15.08
C MET A 52 4.15 -0.90 16.34
N GLU A 53 5.39 -1.35 16.35
CA GLU A 53 6.31 -1.13 17.46
C GLU A 53 6.61 0.36 17.65
N ALA A 54 6.84 1.10 16.56
CA ALA A 54 6.96 2.55 16.59
C ALA A 54 5.73 3.20 17.25
N GLY A 55 4.53 2.82 16.81
CA GLY A 55 3.27 3.32 17.36
C GLY A 55 3.08 2.98 18.84
N ARG A 56 3.47 1.77 19.25
CA ARG A 56 3.46 1.34 20.66
C ARG A 56 4.36 2.24 21.51
N MET A 57 5.62 2.39 21.11
CA MET A 57 6.60 3.22 21.83
C MET A 57 6.16 4.68 21.89
N MET A 58 5.60 5.26 20.81
CA MET A 58 5.10 6.64 20.83
C MET A 58 3.98 6.86 21.85
N ILE A 59 3.07 5.88 21.99
CA ILE A 59 1.99 5.95 22.98
C ILE A 59 2.52 5.78 24.40
N GLU A 60 3.43 4.83 24.62
CA GLU A 60 4.00 4.53 25.94
C GLU A 60 4.92 5.65 26.44
N GLU A 61 5.78 6.21 25.58
CA GLU A 61 6.67 7.32 25.92
C GLU A 61 5.93 8.68 25.96
N GLY A 62 4.75 8.78 25.32
CA GLY A 62 3.99 10.04 25.23
C GLY A 62 4.63 11.09 24.32
N GLN A 63 5.56 10.68 23.44
CA GLN A 63 6.29 11.55 22.53
C GLN A 63 6.53 10.85 21.18
N LEU A 64 6.75 11.64 20.13
CA LEU A 64 7.13 11.10 18.84
C LEU A 64 8.57 10.58 18.89
N LEU A 65 8.81 9.45 18.21
CA LEU A 65 10.16 8.94 18.01
C LEU A 65 10.91 9.84 17.00
N THR A 66 12.17 10.12 17.30
CA THR A 66 13.02 11.01 16.49
C THR A 66 14.44 10.46 16.27
N THR A 67 14.72 9.26 16.78
CA THR A 67 16.06 8.67 16.77
C THR A 67 16.00 7.18 16.44
N ASN A 68 17.15 6.59 16.15
CA ASN A 68 17.29 5.15 16.04
C ASN A 68 16.89 4.43 17.35
N ARG A 69 16.27 3.25 17.24
CA ARG A 69 15.77 2.46 18.38
C ARG A 69 16.23 1.01 18.31
N TRP A 70 16.13 0.39 17.13
CA TRP A 70 16.31 -1.06 16.99
C TRP A 70 17.63 -1.50 16.37
N ALA A 71 18.42 -0.62 15.75
CA ALA A 71 19.65 -1.04 15.08
C ALA A 71 20.89 -0.75 15.94
N TYR A 72 21.69 -1.75 16.32
CA TYR A 72 22.90 -1.48 17.12
C TYR A 72 24.10 -1.01 16.29
N THR A 73 24.05 -1.19 14.96
CA THR A 73 25.10 -0.73 14.05
C THR A 73 25.07 0.79 13.83
N ILE A 74 23.99 1.44 14.26
CA ILE A 74 23.78 2.87 14.21
C ILE A 74 23.70 3.38 15.67
N PRO A 75 24.40 4.46 16.03
CA PRO A 75 24.26 5.07 17.35
C PRO A 75 22.79 5.35 17.71
N TYR A 76 22.45 5.23 18.99
CA TYR A 76 21.08 5.43 19.45
C TYR A 76 20.60 6.87 19.19
N GLU A 77 21.49 7.84 19.31
CA GLU A 77 21.23 9.27 19.15
C GLU A 77 21.11 9.69 17.68
N THR A 78 21.40 8.81 16.73
CA THR A 78 21.29 9.12 15.31
C THR A 78 19.84 9.50 14.99
N PRO A 79 19.59 10.71 14.44
CA PRO A 79 18.25 11.14 14.11
C PRO A 79 17.61 10.24 13.06
N TYR A 80 16.35 9.88 13.29
CA TYR A 80 15.51 9.19 12.32
C TYR A 80 14.12 9.80 12.30
N ILE A 81 13.61 10.03 11.10
CA ILE A 81 12.31 10.66 10.90
C ILE A 81 11.25 9.57 10.77
N TYR A 82 10.32 9.52 11.72
CA TYR A 82 9.12 8.69 11.63
C TYR A 82 7.99 9.49 10.97
N GLN A 83 8.11 9.74 9.66
CA GLN A 83 7.19 10.60 8.89
C GLN A 83 5.73 10.10 8.89
N SER A 84 5.52 8.82 9.13
CA SER A 84 4.19 8.19 9.07
C SER A 84 3.61 7.93 10.47
N TRP A 85 3.98 8.75 11.45
CA TRP A 85 3.64 8.59 12.87
C TRP A 85 2.14 8.31 13.12
N LEU A 86 1.23 8.97 12.38
CA LEU A 86 -0.20 8.76 12.56
C LEU A 86 -0.62 7.37 12.08
N SER A 87 -0.02 6.88 11.00
CA SER A 87 -0.24 5.49 10.54
C SER A 87 0.27 4.50 11.58
N GLU A 88 1.45 4.73 12.15
CA GLU A 88 2.05 3.86 13.18
C GLU A 88 1.13 3.73 14.40
N ILE A 89 0.61 4.86 14.90
CA ILE A 89 -0.36 4.89 16.00
C ILE A 89 -1.66 4.18 15.62
N ILE A 90 -2.23 4.46 14.44
CA ILE A 90 -3.48 3.82 13.99
C ILE A 90 -3.31 2.31 13.89
N LEU A 91 -2.19 1.83 13.33
CA LEU A 91 -1.91 0.40 13.18
C LEU A 91 -1.79 -0.26 14.56
N TYR A 92 -1.01 0.30 15.47
CA TYR A 92 -0.90 -0.24 16.83
C TYR A 92 -2.24 -0.23 17.59
N LEU A 93 -3.01 0.86 17.55
CA LEU A 93 -4.31 0.92 18.21
C LEU A 93 -5.32 -0.06 17.62
N THR A 94 -5.31 -0.24 16.30
CA THR A 94 -6.15 -1.23 15.62
C THR A 94 -5.81 -2.64 16.10
N TRP A 95 -4.53 -2.97 16.17
CA TRP A 95 -4.07 -4.23 16.73
C TRP A 95 -4.45 -4.39 18.20
N ARG A 96 -4.28 -3.35 19.02
CA ARG A 96 -4.63 -3.39 20.45
C ARG A 96 -6.13 -3.66 20.70
N ILE A 97 -7.01 -3.18 19.81
CA ILE A 97 -8.47 -3.34 19.93
C ILE A 97 -8.95 -4.70 19.45
N GLY A 98 -8.39 -5.23 18.35
CA GLY A 98 -8.95 -6.40 17.68
C GLY A 98 -7.93 -7.32 17.01
N ASP A 99 -6.66 -7.23 17.43
CA ASP A 99 -5.54 -8.06 17.00
C ASP A 99 -5.37 -8.09 15.46
N VAL A 100 -4.70 -9.11 14.93
CA VAL A 100 -4.51 -9.37 13.50
C VAL A 100 -5.82 -9.36 12.68
N PRO A 101 -6.96 -9.93 13.15
CA PRO A 101 -8.23 -9.86 12.44
C PRO A 101 -8.65 -8.44 12.06
N LEU A 102 -8.56 -7.49 13.00
CA LEU A 102 -8.99 -6.12 12.76
C LEU A 102 -8.01 -5.36 11.83
N LEU A 103 -6.71 -5.67 11.89
CA LEU A 103 -5.72 -5.16 10.93
C LEU A 103 -6.03 -5.61 9.50
N MET A 104 -6.34 -6.89 9.30
CA MET A 104 -6.70 -7.43 7.99
C MET A 104 -8.01 -6.82 7.47
N PHE A 105 -8.99 -6.61 8.34
CA PHE A 105 -10.21 -5.89 8.00
C PHE A 105 -9.92 -4.45 7.58
N LEU A 106 -9.11 -3.72 8.36
CA LEU A 106 -8.70 -2.35 8.03
C LEU A 106 -8.04 -2.28 6.65
N ARG A 107 -7.07 -3.17 6.37
CA ARG A 107 -6.43 -3.30 5.05
C ARG A 107 -7.45 -3.51 3.94
N THR A 108 -8.34 -4.49 4.12
CA THR A 108 -9.38 -4.85 3.15
C THR A 108 -10.30 -3.67 2.89
N PHE A 109 -10.82 -3.06 3.95
CA PHE A 109 -11.73 -1.93 3.87
C PHE A 109 -11.11 -0.75 3.14
N VAL A 110 -9.91 -0.33 3.54
CA VAL A 110 -9.25 0.86 2.96
C VAL A 110 -8.96 0.65 1.48
N ILE A 111 -8.38 -0.49 1.09
CA ILE A 111 -8.06 -0.76 -0.31
C ILE A 111 -9.35 -0.89 -1.14
N THR A 112 -10.32 -1.70 -0.71
CA THR A 112 -11.57 -1.86 -1.47
C THR A 112 -12.34 -0.55 -1.57
N ALA A 113 -12.38 0.28 -0.51
CA ALA A 113 -13.01 1.59 -0.54
C ALA A 113 -12.35 2.53 -1.54
N SER A 114 -11.01 2.54 -1.63
CA SER A 114 -10.28 3.32 -2.64
C SER A 114 -10.66 2.90 -4.07
N TYR A 115 -10.62 1.60 -4.36
CA TYR A 115 -11.00 1.08 -5.70
C TYR A 115 -12.48 1.35 -6.01
N ALA A 116 -13.38 1.15 -5.04
CA ALA A 116 -14.80 1.40 -5.20
C ALA A 116 -15.10 2.89 -5.44
N LEU A 117 -14.40 3.79 -4.75
CA LEU A 117 -14.55 5.24 -4.93
C LEU A 117 -14.12 5.68 -6.33
N VAL A 118 -12.98 5.19 -6.82
CA VAL A 118 -12.52 5.52 -8.17
C VAL A 118 -13.35 4.82 -9.25
N ALA A 119 -13.85 3.61 -9.01
CA ALA A 119 -14.82 2.94 -9.88
C ALA A 119 -16.15 3.72 -9.94
N TRP A 120 -16.62 4.27 -8.82
CA TRP A 120 -17.78 5.17 -8.79
C TRP A 120 -17.54 6.46 -9.58
N HIS A 121 -16.38 7.10 -9.40
CA HIS A 121 -16.01 8.27 -10.20
C HIS A 121 -15.98 7.95 -11.70
N THR A 122 -15.40 6.80 -12.05
CA THR A 122 -15.36 6.28 -13.42
C THR A 122 -16.77 6.06 -13.97
N TRP A 123 -17.67 5.48 -13.17
CA TRP A 123 -19.07 5.31 -13.52
C TRP A 123 -19.76 6.64 -13.84
N ARG A 124 -19.50 7.69 -13.05
CA ARG A 124 -20.03 9.03 -13.36
C ARG A 124 -19.46 9.61 -14.65
N ARG A 125 -18.27 9.19 -15.09
CA ARG A 125 -17.66 9.62 -16.35
C ARG A 125 -18.25 8.91 -17.56
N VAL A 126 -18.44 7.59 -17.51
CA VAL A 126 -18.76 6.79 -18.71
C VAL A 126 -20.15 6.14 -18.70
N GLY A 127 -20.91 6.24 -17.61
CA GLY A 127 -22.16 5.50 -17.42
C GLY A 127 -21.93 4.02 -17.07
N PRO A 128 -22.99 3.26 -16.76
CA PRO A 128 -22.84 1.86 -16.36
C PRO A 128 -22.29 1.04 -17.53
N SER A 129 -21.11 0.44 -17.35
CA SER A 129 -20.43 -0.33 -18.39
C SER A 129 -19.49 -1.35 -17.78
N LYS A 130 -19.48 -2.57 -18.32
CA LYS A 130 -18.45 -3.57 -18.01
C LYS A 130 -17.01 -3.11 -18.33
N ALA A 131 -16.82 -2.03 -19.10
CA ALA A 131 -15.52 -1.36 -19.27
C ALA A 131 -14.90 -0.99 -17.93
N ILE A 132 -15.73 -0.60 -16.96
CA ILE A 132 -15.30 -0.19 -15.62
C ILE A 132 -14.76 -1.39 -14.86
N ALA A 133 -15.44 -2.54 -14.92
CA ALA A 133 -14.96 -3.76 -14.29
C ALA A 133 -13.61 -4.22 -14.89
N LEU A 134 -13.41 -4.09 -16.20
CA LEU A 134 -12.13 -4.38 -16.85
C LEU A 134 -11.05 -3.35 -16.45
N ALA A 135 -11.38 -2.07 -16.35
CA ALA A 135 -10.45 -1.04 -15.88
C ALA A 135 -10.02 -1.31 -14.43
N VAL A 136 -10.95 -1.71 -13.56
CA VAL A 136 -10.66 -2.12 -12.18
C VAL A 136 -9.74 -3.34 -12.16
N LEU A 137 -10.00 -4.37 -12.97
CA LEU A 137 -9.13 -5.54 -13.08
C LEU A 137 -7.70 -5.18 -13.49
N LEU A 138 -7.54 -4.32 -14.51
CA LEU A 138 -6.21 -3.87 -14.94
C LEU A 138 -5.51 -3.04 -13.85
N ALA A 139 -6.25 -2.21 -13.12
CA ALA A 139 -5.72 -1.48 -11.97
C ALA A 139 -5.28 -2.39 -10.81
N VAL A 140 -5.99 -3.50 -10.59
CA VAL A 140 -5.60 -4.55 -9.63
C VAL A 140 -4.30 -5.21 -10.07
N LEU A 141 -4.21 -5.63 -11.32
CA LEU A 141 -3.04 -6.35 -11.86
C LEU A 141 -1.75 -5.51 -11.83
N MET A 142 -1.86 -4.17 -11.88
CA MET A 142 -0.71 -3.28 -11.68
C MET A 142 -0.42 -2.96 -10.21
N GLY A 143 -1.43 -3.01 -9.33
CA GLY A 143 -1.32 -2.55 -7.94
C GLY A 143 -1.19 -3.63 -6.88
N TRP A 144 -1.44 -4.90 -7.19
CA TRP A 144 -1.64 -5.97 -6.20
C TRP A 144 -0.43 -6.23 -5.29
N ASN A 145 0.79 -6.04 -5.79
CA ASN A 145 2.03 -6.16 -5.01
C ASN A 145 2.21 -5.07 -3.94
N ASN A 146 1.40 -4.02 -3.97
CA ASN A 146 1.39 -2.93 -2.98
C ASN A 146 0.22 -3.05 -1.99
N TRP A 147 -0.46 -4.19 -1.94
CA TRP A 147 -1.60 -4.42 -1.05
C TRP A 147 -1.22 -4.97 0.34
N THR A 148 0.07 -5.09 0.65
CA THR A 148 0.51 -5.38 2.03
C THR A 148 0.09 -4.25 2.95
N LEU A 149 -0.25 -4.55 4.22
CA LEU A 149 -0.63 -3.53 5.19
C LEU A 149 0.62 -2.78 5.65
N ARG A 150 0.68 -1.49 5.32
CA ARG A 150 1.74 -0.55 5.71
C ARG A 150 1.18 0.88 5.68
N PRO A 151 1.91 1.92 6.09
CA PRO A 151 1.42 3.30 6.05
C PRO A 151 0.87 3.75 4.69
N GLN A 152 1.48 3.31 3.58
CA GLN A 152 0.97 3.58 2.23
C GLN A 152 -0.47 3.09 2.03
N THR A 153 -0.87 1.97 2.64
CA THR A 153 -2.22 1.42 2.55
C THR A 153 -3.23 2.43 3.07
N LEU A 154 -2.98 3.00 4.25
CA LEU A 154 -3.88 3.97 4.89
C LEU A 154 -3.98 5.27 4.07
N ALA A 155 -2.93 5.60 3.31
CA ALA A 155 -2.91 6.76 2.43
C ALA A 155 -3.72 6.58 1.12
N LEU A 156 -4.03 5.35 0.69
CA LEU A 156 -4.77 5.10 -0.55
C LEU A 156 -6.16 5.75 -0.54
N LEU A 157 -6.86 5.71 0.59
CA LEU A 157 -8.21 6.27 0.70
C LEU A 157 -8.24 7.80 0.64
N PRO A 158 -7.51 8.55 1.50
CA PRO A 158 -7.44 10.01 1.37
C PRO A 158 -6.90 10.43 0.02
N GLY A 159 -5.91 9.73 -0.55
CA GLY A 159 -5.42 10.02 -1.90
C GLY A 159 -6.48 9.84 -3.00
N SER A 160 -7.32 8.80 -2.89
CA SER A 160 -8.45 8.57 -3.81
C SER A 160 -9.52 9.65 -3.66
N ILE A 161 -9.86 10.02 -2.42
CA ILE A 161 -10.82 11.10 -2.12
C ILE A 161 -10.30 12.41 -2.71
N PHE A 162 -9.03 12.73 -2.50
CA PHE A 162 -8.37 13.91 -3.06
C PHE A 162 -8.49 13.95 -4.58
N ALA A 163 -8.07 12.88 -5.27
CA ALA A 163 -8.08 12.80 -6.72
C ALA A 163 -9.51 12.89 -7.30
N VAL A 164 -10.48 12.23 -6.68
CA VAL A 164 -11.88 12.25 -7.12
C VAL A 164 -12.51 13.63 -6.93
N ILE A 165 -12.32 14.28 -5.78
CA ILE A 165 -12.83 15.65 -5.55
C ILE A 165 -12.26 16.61 -6.60
N LEU A 166 -10.95 16.53 -6.83
CA LEU A 166 -10.26 17.39 -7.78
C LEU A 166 -10.74 17.15 -9.22
N SER A 167 -10.83 15.88 -9.65
CA SER A 167 -11.33 15.52 -10.98
C SER A 167 -12.79 15.96 -11.18
N GLU A 168 -13.67 15.72 -10.21
CA GLU A 168 -15.07 16.17 -10.27
C GLU A 168 -15.20 17.69 -10.34
N TYR A 169 -14.31 18.44 -9.69
CA TYR A 169 -14.27 19.90 -9.77
C TYR A 169 -13.79 20.37 -11.15
N VAL A 170 -12.72 19.79 -11.68
CA VAL A 170 -12.19 20.10 -13.02
C VAL A 170 -13.24 19.83 -14.10
N LEU A 171 -14.01 18.73 -13.95
CA LEU A 171 -15.13 18.40 -14.82
C LEU A 171 -16.40 19.25 -14.59
N ASN A 172 -16.36 20.23 -13.68
CA ASN A 172 -17.47 21.10 -13.33
C ASN A 172 -18.74 20.36 -12.85
N ARG A 173 -18.56 19.23 -12.15
CA ARG A 173 -19.67 18.42 -11.61
C ARG A 173 -19.95 18.72 -10.14
N VAL A 174 -19.00 19.34 -9.47
CA VAL A 174 -19.13 19.78 -8.08
C VAL A 174 -18.74 21.26 -7.96
N SER A 175 -19.41 21.95 -7.05
CA SER A 175 -19.13 23.35 -6.74
C SER A 175 -17.77 23.53 -6.05
N SER A 176 -17.18 24.72 -6.18
CA SER A 176 -15.87 25.05 -5.60
C SER A 176 -15.75 24.92 -4.08
N ARG A 177 -16.86 24.86 -3.33
CA ARG A 177 -16.83 24.60 -1.88
C ARG A 177 -16.13 23.27 -1.53
N TRP A 178 -16.16 22.30 -2.44
CA TRP A 178 -15.47 21.02 -2.25
C TRP A 178 -13.94 21.15 -2.25
N LEU A 179 -13.37 22.24 -2.80
CA LEU A 179 -11.93 22.50 -2.72
C LEU A 179 -11.46 22.74 -1.29
N ILE A 180 -12.35 23.15 -0.38
CA ILE A 180 -12.03 23.32 1.05
C ILE A 180 -11.73 21.97 1.72
N ALA A 181 -12.26 20.86 1.18
CA ALA A 181 -11.95 19.54 1.67
C ALA A 181 -10.51 19.11 1.34
N LEU A 182 -9.89 19.66 0.28
CA LEU A 182 -8.55 19.24 -0.15
C LEU A 182 -7.46 19.53 0.91
N PRO A 183 -7.39 20.74 1.52
CA PRO A 183 -6.51 20.98 2.67
C PRO A 183 -6.72 19.99 3.82
N ILE A 184 -7.96 19.69 4.20
CA ILE A 184 -8.27 18.78 5.32
C ILE A 184 -7.77 17.36 5.02
N VAL A 185 -8.04 16.88 3.80
CA VAL A 185 -7.55 15.58 3.33
C VAL A 185 -6.02 15.57 3.26
N MET A 186 -5.39 16.69 2.89
CA MET A 186 -3.93 16.83 2.85
C MET A 186 -3.30 16.74 4.25
N VAL A 187 -3.88 17.39 5.27
CA VAL A 187 -3.41 17.26 6.67
C VAL A 187 -3.45 15.80 7.11
N LEU A 188 -4.54 15.10 6.83
CA LEU A 188 -4.62 13.68 7.15
C LEU A 188 -3.56 12.88 6.38
N TRP A 189 -3.43 13.12 5.07
CA TRP A 189 -2.53 12.36 4.20
C TRP A 189 -1.04 12.56 4.55
N VAL A 190 -0.59 13.79 4.80
CA VAL A 190 0.82 14.08 5.11
C VAL A 190 1.29 13.41 6.40
N ASN A 191 0.39 13.23 7.38
CA ASN A 191 0.70 12.53 8.62
C ASN A 191 0.57 11.00 8.50
N LEU A 192 -0.12 10.50 7.46
CA LEU A 192 -0.25 9.06 7.21
C LEU A 192 0.92 8.51 6.38
N HIS A 193 1.38 9.22 5.35
CA HIS A 193 2.39 8.69 4.42
C HIS A 193 3.04 9.77 3.54
N GLY A 194 4.30 9.54 3.16
CA GLY A 194 5.08 10.42 2.28
C GLY A 194 4.52 10.61 0.86
N SER A 195 3.52 9.84 0.44
CA SER A 195 2.90 9.99 -0.89
C SER A 195 1.99 11.22 -1.04
N PHE A 196 1.83 12.05 0.01
CA PHE A 196 1.05 13.29 -0.04
C PHE A 196 1.50 14.25 -1.16
N VAL A 197 2.78 14.19 -1.56
CA VAL A 197 3.34 14.96 -2.68
C VAL A 197 2.62 14.67 -4.00
N LEU A 198 2.01 13.50 -4.15
CA LEU A 198 1.15 13.18 -5.30
C LEU A 198 -0.06 14.12 -5.36
N GLY A 199 -0.67 14.47 -4.23
CA GLY A 199 -1.78 15.43 -4.19
C GLY A 199 -1.36 16.83 -4.66
N ILE A 200 -0.16 17.28 -4.27
CA ILE A 200 0.43 18.54 -4.73
C ILE A 200 0.66 18.48 -6.25
N ALA A 201 1.25 17.40 -6.75
CA ALA A 201 1.50 17.21 -8.18
C ALA A 201 0.21 17.17 -8.99
N LEU A 202 -0.81 16.42 -8.57
CA LEU A 202 -2.10 16.33 -9.27
C LEU A 202 -2.80 17.68 -9.36
N LEU A 203 -2.82 18.45 -8.25
CA LEU A 203 -3.40 19.79 -8.26
C LEU A 203 -2.58 20.77 -9.11
N GLY A 204 -1.24 20.69 -9.04
CA GLY A 204 -0.34 21.47 -9.89
C GLY A 204 -0.56 21.20 -11.38
N LEU A 205 -0.74 19.94 -11.77
CA LEU A 205 -1.04 19.56 -13.17
C LEU A 205 -2.43 20.05 -13.61
N ALA A 206 -3.45 19.98 -12.74
CA ALA A 206 -4.77 20.54 -13.05
C ALA A 206 -4.72 22.07 -13.21
N TRP A 207 -3.97 22.74 -12.33
CA TRP A 207 -3.73 24.17 -12.39
C TRP A 207 -3.00 24.57 -13.67
N LEU A 208 -1.94 23.84 -14.05
CA LEU A 208 -1.17 24.07 -15.27
C LEU A 208 -2.03 23.85 -16.52
N GLY A 209 -2.82 22.78 -16.54
CA GLY A 209 -3.77 22.52 -17.63
C GLY A 209 -4.74 23.69 -17.83
N MET A 210 -5.32 24.21 -16.74
CA MET A 210 -6.21 25.37 -16.79
C MET A 210 -5.48 26.63 -17.27
N ALA A 211 -4.25 26.87 -16.82
CA ALA A 211 -3.43 28.00 -17.28
C ALA A 211 -3.20 27.94 -18.79
N ILE A 212 -2.86 26.76 -19.33
CA ILE A 212 -2.66 26.56 -20.78
C ILE A 212 -3.95 26.81 -21.55
N THR A 213 -5.10 26.34 -21.07
CA THR A 213 -6.40 26.60 -21.71
C THR A 213 -6.73 28.09 -21.80
N LEU A 214 -6.47 28.84 -20.72
CA LEU A 214 -6.66 30.29 -20.67
C LEU A 214 -5.72 31.07 -21.59
N LEU A 215 -4.50 30.56 -21.82
CA LEU A 215 -3.52 31.20 -22.72
C LEU A 215 -3.76 30.89 -24.21
N ARG A 216 -4.30 29.70 -24.53
CA ARG A 216 -4.50 29.25 -25.92
C ARG A 216 -5.79 29.74 -26.54
N THR A 217 -6.81 29.95 -25.72
CA THR A 217 -8.12 30.39 -26.18
C THR A 217 -8.25 31.83 -25.74
N ASP A 218 -8.69 32.75 -26.61
CA ASP A 218 -9.03 34.16 -26.26
C ASP A 218 -10.17 34.28 -25.20
N GLN A 219 -10.49 33.16 -24.54
CA GLN A 219 -11.23 33.01 -23.28
C GLN A 219 -10.56 33.68 -22.08
N ILE A 220 -9.54 34.53 -22.27
CA ILE A 220 -9.12 35.53 -21.27
C ILE A 220 -10.34 36.37 -20.83
N SER A 221 -11.32 36.51 -21.71
CA SER A 221 -12.63 37.15 -21.47
C SER A 221 -13.69 36.25 -20.78
N ASP A 222 -13.47 34.93 -20.64
CA ASP A 222 -14.39 34.05 -19.90
C ASP A 222 -14.14 34.16 -18.38
N GLU A 223 -14.99 34.95 -17.74
CA GLU A 223 -14.96 35.19 -16.31
C GLU A 223 -15.05 33.88 -15.50
N THR A 224 -15.77 32.88 -16.02
CA THR A 224 -15.96 31.59 -15.33
C THR A 224 -14.65 30.80 -15.28
N ALA A 225 -13.92 30.72 -16.39
CA ALA A 225 -12.64 30.05 -16.46
C ALA A 225 -11.60 30.73 -15.56
N ARG A 226 -11.56 32.07 -15.57
CA ARG A 226 -10.70 32.86 -14.67
C ARG A 226 -11.00 32.61 -13.20
N GLN A 227 -12.28 32.64 -12.80
CA GLN A 227 -12.67 32.35 -11.42
C GLN A 227 -12.26 30.94 -10.98
N ARG A 228 -12.35 29.94 -11.87
CA ARG A 228 -11.89 28.58 -11.57
C ARG A 228 -10.40 28.50 -11.37
N PHE A 229 -9.62 29.15 -12.23
CA PHE A 229 -8.17 29.22 -12.10
C PHE A 229 -7.77 29.85 -10.77
N VAL A 230 -8.36 30.99 -10.40
CA VAL A 230 -8.14 31.64 -9.09
C VAL A 230 -8.45 30.70 -7.93
N LYS A 231 -9.57 29.96 -8.00
CA LYS A 231 -9.95 28.97 -6.98
C LYS A 231 -8.96 27.80 -6.89
N LEU A 232 -8.43 27.33 -8.02
CA LEU A 232 -7.37 26.31 -8.04
C LEU A 232 -6.07 26.86 -7.44
N THR A 233 -5.73 28.13 -7.70
CA THR A 233 -4.57 28.80 -7.07
C THR A 233 -4.72 28.85 -5.56
N TYR A 234 -5.88 29.27 -5.04
CA TYR A 234 -6.12 29.26 -3.58
C TYR A 234 -6.10 27.85 -3.00
N ALA A 235 -6.64 26.85 -3.71
CA ALA A 235 -6.55 25.47 -3.28
C ALA A 235 -5.10 24.98 -3.23
N LEU A 236 -4.27 25.34 -4.22
CA LEU A 236 -2.86 24.97 -4.29
C LEU A 236 -2.06 25.56 -3.11
N ILE A 237 -2.25 26.85 -2.84
CA ILE A 237 -1.65 27.51 -1.66
C ILE A 237 -2.16 26.82 -0.38
N GLY A 238 -3.46 26.56 -0.30
CA GLY A 238 -4.10 25.90 0.84
C GLY A 238 -3.53 24.51 1.13
N ILE A 239 -3.28 23.68 0.12
CA ILE A 239 -2.72 22.34 0.34
C ILE A 239 -1.22 22.38 0.68
N ILE A 240 -0.46 23.34 0.16
CA ILE A 240 0.96 23.51 0.51
C ILE A 240 1.07 23.90 1.98
N MET A 241 0.23 24.83 2.45
CA MET A 241 0.14 25.18 3.87
C MET A 241 -0.38 24.02 4.72
N ALA A 242 -1.35 23.24 4.22
CA ALA A 242 -1.85 22.08 4.95
C ALA A 242 -0.78 20.98 5.09
N ALA A 243 0.07 20.80 4.08
CA ALA A 243 1.17 19.83 4.13
C ALA A 243 2.22 20.17 5.20
N THR A 244 2.33 21.43 5.64
CA THR A 244 3.21 21.80 6.76
C THR A 244 2.59 21.55 8.12
N LEU A 245 1.32 21.12 8.20
CA LEU A 245 0.69 20.65 9.44
C LEU A 245 1.11 19.20 9.74
N HIS A 246 2.41 19.02 9.84
CA HIS A 246 3.13 17.81 10.21
C HIS A 246 4.12 18.17 11.33
N PRO A 247 4.49 17.25 12.24
CA PRO A 247 5.46 17.55 13.30
C PRO A 247 6.79 18.15 12.84
N LEU A 248 7.22 17.85 11.61
CA LEU A 248 8.43 18.42 10.98
C LEU A 248 8.22 19.81 10.37
N GLY A 249 7.00 20.33 10.32
CA GLY A 249 6.66 21.56 9.62
C GLY A 249 7.06 21.50 8.15
N VAL A 250 7.89 22.45 7.72
CA VAL A 250 8.42 22.53 6.34
C VAL A 250 9.47 21.44 6.07
N GLY A 251 10.10 20.87 7.10
CA GLY A 251 11.13 19.82 6.95
C GLY A 251 10.62 18.53 6.30
N ILE A 252 9.29 18.32 6.23
CA ILE A 252 8.68 17.19 5.53
C ILE A 252 9.04 17.15 4.03
N PHE A 253 9.25 18.31 3.41
CA PHE A 253 9.65 18.38 2.00
C PHE A 253 11.10 17.93 1.80
N SER A 254 11.99 18.28 2.74
CA SER A 254 13.38 17.81 2.75
C SER A 254 13.43 16.29 2.92
N TYR A 255 12.62 15.73 3.83
CA TYR A 255 12.50 14.28 3.99
C TYR A 255 12.14 13.58 2.66
N VAL A 256 11.16 14.10 1.92
CA VAL A 256 10.77 13.52 0.62
C VAL A 256 11.92 13.63 -0.39
N GLN A 257 12.63 14.75 -0.41
CA GLN A 257 13.79 14.92 -1.27
C GLN A 257 14.88 13.90 -0.94
N ASP A 258 15.24 13.75 0.33
CA ASP A 258 16.28 12.83 0.81
C ASP A 258 15.92 11.38 0.41
N MET A 259 14.67 10.98 0.60
CA MET A 259 14.17 9.65 0.21
C MET A 259 14.28 9.43 -1.31
N LEU A 260 13.93 10.42 -2.14
CA LEU A 260 14.02 10.31 -3.60
C LEU A 260 15.47 10.28 -4.10
N THR A 261 16.41 10.90 -3.39
CA THR A 261 17.83 10.96 -3.77
C THR A 261 18.70 9.88 -3.13
N ASN A 262 18.18 9.07 -2.21
CA ASN A 262 18.95 8.05 -1.52
C ASN A 262 19.33 6.88 -2.47
N THR A 263 20.62 6.75 -2.78
CA THR A 263 21.14 5.75 -3.72
C THR A 263 20.89 4.31 -3.26
N SER A 264 21.00 4.00 -1.96
CA SER A 264 20.76 2.65 -1.44
C SER A 264 19.33 2.21 -1.65
N LEU A 265 18.36 3.09 -1.38
CA LEU A 265 16.94 2.87 -1.70
C LEU A 265 16.74 2.59 -3.19
N GLN A 266 17.28 3.43 -4.07
CA GLN A 266 17.08 3.33 -5.52
C GLN A 266 17.72 2.09 -6.15
N THR A 267 18.88 1.65 -5.64
CA THR A 267 19.69 0.59 -6.28
C THR A 267 19.45 -0.78 -5.66
N ARG A 268 19.25 -0.88 -4.35
CA ARG A 268 19.22 -2.17 -3.63
C ARG A 268 17.81 -2.70 -3.39
N PHE A 269 16.79 -1.85 -3.44
CA PHE A 269 15.40 -2.23 -3.16
C PHE A 269 14.57 -2.25 -4.44
N VAL A 270 14.12 -3.45 -4.82
CA VAL A 270 13.41 -3.69 -6.10
C VAL A 270 12.12 -2.86 -6.25
N GLU A 271 11.51 -2.41 -5.16
CA GLU A 271 10.28 -1.60 -5.21
C GLU A 271 10.52 -0.17 -5.71
N TRP A 272 11.75 0.33 -5.62
CA TRP A 272 12.16 1.65 -6.10
C TRP A 272 12.68 1.64 -7.53
N GLN A 273 13.11 0.47 -8.01
CA GLN A 273 13.60 0.33 -9.36
C GLN A 273 12.46 0.49 -10.39
N PRO A 274 12.77 0.99 -11.60
CA PRO A 274 11.83 1.03 -12.71
C PRO A 274 11.19 -0.35 -12.97
N PRO A 275 9.94 -0.38 -13.45
CA PRO A 275 9.33 -1.63 -13.90
C PRO A 275 10.17 -2.25 -15.02
N GLN A 276 10.53 -3.53 -14.85
CA GLN A 276 11.28 -4.27 -15.86
C GLN A 276 10.33 -4.75 -16.96
N ASN A 277 10.87 -4.97 -18.16
CA ASN A 277 10.13 -5.53 -19.29
C ASN A 277 10.11 -7.06 -19.24
N ASP A 278 9.86 -7.62 -18.06
CA ASP A 278 9.71 -9.05 -17.88
C ASP A 278 8.38 -9.54 -18.50
N VAL A 279 8.39 -10.75 -19.05
CA VAL A 279 7.20 -11.41 -19.62
C VAL A 279 6.52 -12.30 -18.57
N ASP A 280 6.71 -11.96 -17.28
CA ASP A 280 6.04 -12.63 -16.18
C ASP A 280 4.67 -11.98 -15.92
N ILE A 281 3.59 -12.75 -16.11
CA ILE A 281 2.22 -12.29 -15.91
C ILE A 281 1.96 -11.91 -14.45
N LEU A 282 2.77 -12.38 -13.50
CA LEU A 282 2.71 -11.97 -12.10
C LEU A 282 3.44 -10.65 -11.85
N SER A 283 4.28 -10.19 -12.77
CA SER A 283 5.01 -8.93 -12.61
C SER A 283 4.11 -7.71 -12.82
N THR A 284 4.23 -6.76 -11.90
CA THR A 284 3.68 -5.41 -12.05
C THR A 284 4.21 -4.70 -13.30
N GLY A 285 5.47 -4.95 -13.70
CA GLY A 285 6.08 -4.33 -14.87
C GLY A 285 5.43 -4.77 -16.17
N PHE A 286 5.18 -6.07 -16.30
CA PHE A 286 4.42 -6.63 -17.42
C PHE A 286 3.07 -5.90 -17.61
N TRP A 287 2.25 -5.83 -16.57
CA TRP A 287 0.93 -5.19 -16.67
C TRP A 287 1.01 -3.68 -16.91
N PHE A 288 2.01 -2.99 -16.36
CA PHE A 288 2.26 -1.58 -16.63
C PHE A 288 2.45 -1.32 -18.13
N PHE A 289 3.36 -2.06 -18.78
CA PHE A 289 3.60 -1.90 -20.22
C PHE A 289 2.43 -2.38 -21.08
N VAL A 290 1.75 -3.45 -20.68
CA VAL A 290 0.54 -3.94 -21.38
C VAL A 290 -0.57 -2.89 -21.37
N VAL A 291 -0.81 -2.22 -20.24
CA VAL A 291 -1.84 -1.18 -20.14
C VAL A 291 -1.47 0.06 -20.94
N LEU A 292 -0.19 0.46 -20.95
CA LEU A 292 0.28 1.57 -21.81
C LEU A 292 0.09 1.24 -23.29
N LEU A 293 0.48 0.05 -23.73
CA LEU A 293 0.29 -0.41 -25.11
C LEU A 293 -1.20 -0.49 -25.46
N LEU A 294 -2.01 -1.06 -24.57
CA LEU A 294 -3.46 -1.16 -24.74
C LEU A 294 -4.08 0.23 -24.93
N LEU A 295 -3.71 1.20 -24.10
CA LEU A 295 -4.20 2.58 -24.22
C LEU A 295 -3.79 3.23 -25.55
N ALA A 296 -2.54 3.06 -25.98
CA ALA A 296 -2.07 3.56 -27.27
C ALA A 296 -2.87 2.96 -28.44
N VAL A 297 -3.09 1.64 -28.42
CA VAL A 297 -3.88 0.93 -29.44
C VAL A 297 -5.34 1.36 -29.40
N LEU A 298 -5.96 1.46 -28.22
CA LEU A 298 -7.34 1.90 -28.08
C LEU A 298 -7.55 3.33 -28.57
N MET A 299 -6.64 4.25 -28.25
CA MET A 299 -6.69 5.62 -28.75
C MET A 299 -6.51 5.69 -30.27
N ALA A 300 -5.63 4.85 -30.83
CA ALA A 300 -5.44 4.75 -32.28
C ALA A 300 -6.67 4.21 -33.01
N ILE A 301 -7.33 3.17 -32.46
CA ILE A 301 -8.52 2.53 -33.07
C ILE A 301 -9.77 3.40 -32.91
N THR A 302 -10.00 3.93 -31.70
CA THR A 302 -11.24 4.69 -31.41
C THR A 302 -11.18 6.11 -31.96
N GLY A 303 -9.99 6.65 -32.20
CA GLY A 303 -9.76 8.06 -32.51
C GLY A 303 -10.18 9.02 -31.39
N LYS A 304 -10.58 8.49 -30.22
CA LYS A 304 -11.09 9.28 -29.11
C LYS A 304 -9.92 9.81 -28.29
N ARG A 305 -9.67 11.12 -28.39
CA ARG A 305 -8.64 11.79 -27.60
C ARG A 305 -9.15 12.06 -26.18
N PRO A 306 -8.33 11.84 -25.14
CA PRO A 306 -8.62 12.29 -23.79
C PRO A 306 -8.72 13.82 -23.74
N ALA A 307 -9.37 14.36 -22.71
CA ALA A 307 -9.35 15.80 -22.46
C ALA A 307 -7.91 16.28 -22.17
N ASP A 308 -7.59 17.53 -22.50
CA ASP A 308 -6.23 18.08 -22.33
C ASP A 308 -5.73 18.02 -20.87
N SER A 309 -6.62 18.29 -19.91
CA SER A 309 -6.33 18.18 -18.47
C SER A 309 -5.99 16.75 -18.05
N ASP A 310 -6.69 15.79 -18.66
CA ASP A 310 -6.54 14.37 -18.44
C ASP A 310 -5.19 13.89 -19.01
N VAL A 311 -4.80 14.36 -20.20
CA VAL A 311 -3.48 14.03 -20.80
C VAL A 311 -2.33 14.38 -19.87
N LEU A 312 -2.32 15.58 -19.28
CA LEU A 312 -1.26 16.00 -18.36
C LEU A 312 -1.22 15.11 -17.10
N TRP A 313 -2.38 14.79 -16.53
CA TRP A 313 -2.47 13.90 -15.37
C TRP A 313 -1.94 12.51 -15.69
N TYR A 314 -2.38 11.91 -16.80
CA TYR A 314 -1.98 10.56 -17.15
C TYR A 314 -0.51 10.48 -17.59
N MET A 315 0.01 11.50 -18.25
CA MET A 315 1.45 11.59 -18.54
C MET A 315 2.27 11.70 -17.24
N GLY A 316 1.84 12.53 -16.29
CA GLY A 316 2.49 12.64 -14.98
C GLY A 316 2.46 11.33 -14.19
N LEU A 317 1.31 10.64 -14.17
CA LEU A 317 1.17 9.34 -13.52
C LEU A 317 1.97 8.24 -14.22
N ALA A 318 2.04 8.26 -15.55
CA ALA A 318 2.87 7.32 -16.32
C ALA A 318 4.36 7.55 -16.07
N TRP A 319 4.79 8.81 -16.02
CA TRP A 319 6.16 9.18 -15.65
C TRP A 319 6.54 8.67 -14.25
N LEU A 320 5.65 8.85 -13.27
CA LEU A 320 5.83 8.30 -11.92
C LEU A 320 5.89 6.76 -11.94
N GLY A 321 5.01 6.10 -12.69
CA GLY A 321 4.99 4.65 -12.83
C GLY A 321 6.27 4.07 -13.46
N ILE A 322 6.85 4.78 -14.45
CA ILE A 322 8.15 4.44 -15.03
C ILE A 322 9.28 4.59 -14.00
N GLY A 323 9.17 5.58 -13.10
CA GLY A 323 10.17 5.88 -12.10
C GLY A 323 10.32 4.82 -10.99
N GLY A 324 9.33 3.95 -10.76
CA GLY A 324 9.46 2.90 -9.74
C GLY A 324 8.22 2.02 -9.56
N LYS A 325 8.43 0.72 -9.29
CA LYS A 325 7.35 -0.28 -9.10
C LYS A 325 6.35 0.11 -7.98
N ARG A 326 6.79 0.82 -6.95
CA ARG A 326 5.93 1.27 -5.84
C ARG A 326 4.87 2.30 -6.24
N TYR A 327 5.04 2.98 -7.38
CA TYR A 327 4.08 3.96 -7.91
C TYR A 327 2.98 3.31 -8.77
N ALA A 328 3.13 2.04 -9.15
CA ALA A 328 2.19 1.35 -10.04
C ALA A 328 0.77 1.25 -9.46
N VAL A 329 0.63 1.17 -8.13
CA VAL A 329 -0.69 1.20 -7.47
C VAL A 329 -1.41 2.54 -7.70
N TRP A 330 -0.70 3.67 -7.62
CA TRP A 330 -1.28 4.99 -7.87
C TRP A 330 -1.61 5.18 -9.35
N PHE A 331 -0.70 4.75 -10.23
CA PHE A 331 -0.94 4.76 -11.67
C PHE A 331 -2.19 3.94 -12.01
N GLY A 332 -2.28 2.68 -11.60
CA GLY A 332 -3.44 1.84 -11.93
C GLY A 332 -4.74 2.32 -11.35
N LEU A 333 -4.73 2.70 -10.08
CA LEU A 333 -5.91 3.22 -9.40
C LEU A 333 -6.46 4.45 -10.12
N LEU A 334 -5.62 5.46 -10.40
CA LEU A 334 -6.06 6.74 -10.94
C LEU A 334 -6.25 6.75 -12.47
N LEU A 335 -5.76 5.73 -13.18
CA LEU A 335 -5.91 5.57 -14.64
C LEU A 335 -7.23 4.87 -15.03
N MET A 336 -7.96 4.29 -14.07
CA MET A 336 -9.23 3.61 -14.33
C MET A 336 -10.22 4.42 -15.19
N PRO A 337 -10.42 5.74 -14.96
CA PRO A 337 -11.35 6.52 -15.76
C PRO A 337 -11.00 6.56 -17.24
N LEU A 338 -9.70 6.74 -17.56
CA LEU A 338 -9.23 6.76 -18.95
C LEU A 338 -9.42 5.41 -19.63
N VAL A 339 -8.99 4.35 -18.97
CA VAL A 339 -9.08 2.99 -19.53
C VAL A 339 -10.54 2.64 -19.79
N ALA A 340 -11.43 2.91 -18.84
CA ALA A 340 -12.85 2.68 -19.01
C ALA A 340 -13.47 3.54 -20.12
N GLU A 341 -13.04 4.80 -20.26
CA GLU A 341 -13.55 5.70 -21.30
C GLU A 341 -13.18 5.23 -22.71
N GLN A 342 -11.96 4.74 -22.90
CA GLN A 342 -11.49 4.19 -24.16
C GLN A 342 -12.17 2.85 -24.48
N LEU A 343 -12.29 1.97 -23.48
CA LEU A 343 -12.96 0.67 -23.62
C LEU A 343 -14.47 0.78 -23.82
N ALA A 344 -15.12 1.79 -23.23
CA ALA A 344 -16.56 1.97 -23.35
C ALA A 344 -17.00 2.13 -24.80
N VAL A 345 -16.20 2.77 -25.66
CA VAL A 345 -16.48 2.94 -27.10
C VAL A 345 -16.60 1.60 -27.83
N ILE A 346 -15.88 0.57 -27.38
CA ILE A 346 -15.97 -0.78 -27.95
C ILE A 346 -17.27 -1.47 -27.50
N PHE A 347 -17.75 -1.14 -26.30
CA PHE A 347 -18.91 -1.79 -25.70
C PHE A 347 -20.25 -1.05 -25.93
N THR A 348 -20.25 0.19 -26.41
CA THR A 348 -21.43 1.06 -26.59
C THR A 348 -22.49 0.52 -27.56
N LYS A 349 -22.18 -0.46 -28.42
CA LYS A 349 -23.14 -1.02 -29.40
C LYS A 349 -24.03 -2.16 -28.87
N ARG A 350 -23.97 -2.52 -27.58
CA ARG A 350 -24.76 -3.65 -27.03
C ARG A 350 -26.05 -3.18 -26.36
N LYS A 351 -27.14 -3.94 -26.56
CA LYS A 351 -28.43 -3.74 -25.88
C LYS A 351 -28.22 -3.80 -24.36
N VAL A 352 -28.76 -2.83 -23.63
CA VAL A 352 -28.78 -2.83 -22.17
C VAL A 352 -29.66 -3.99 -21.69
N ILE A 353 -29.05 -4.96 -21.01
CA ILE A 353 -29.76 -6.11 -20.42
C ILE A 353 -30.13 -5.75 -18.99
N LYS A 354 -31.43 -5.59 -18.74
CA LYS A 354 -31.98 -5.40 -17.39
C LYS A 354 -31.99 -6.74 -16.66
N CYS A 355 -31.67 -6.72 -15.38
CA CYS A 355 -31.76 -7.89 -14.51
C CYS A 355 -33.14 -7.94 -13.83
N SER A 356 -33.65 -9.16 -13.58
CA SER A 356 -34.84 -9.31 -12.72
C SER A 356 -34.47 -8.94 -11.27
N PRO A 357 -35.39 -8.33 -10.50
CA PRO A 357 -35.09 -7.95 -9.12
C PRO A 357 -34.61 -9.12 -8.26
N ILE A 358 -35.24 -10.30 -8.42
CA ILE A 358 -34.87 -11.52 -7.69
C ILE A 358 -33.42 -11.91 -8.00
N PHE A 359 -33.02 -11.95 -9.27
CA PHE A 359 -31.65 -12.29 -9.65
C PHE A 359 -30.64 -11.29 -9.06
N THR A 360 -30.95 -10.00 -9.14
CA THR A 360 -30.09 -8.95 -8.58
C THR A 360 -29.91 -9.10 -7.07
N TRP A 361 -31.00 -9.31 -6.32
CA TRP A 361 -30.92 -9.51 -4.87
C TRP A 361 -30.20 -10.80 -4.51
N SER A 362 -30.38 -11.89 -5.28
CA SER A 362 -29.62 -13.13 -5.06
C SER A 362 -28.12 -12.94 -5.27
N VAL A 363 -27.72 -12.18 -6.30
CA VAL A 363 -26.30 -11.86 -6.54
C VAL A 363 -25.74 -10.97 -5.44
N PHE A 364 -26.49 -9.96 -4.97
CA PHE A 364 -26.07 -9.12 -3.85
C PHE A 364 -25.99 -9.89 -2.53
N ALA A 365 -26.93 -10.78 -2.27
CA ALA A 365 -26.89 -11.66 -1.12
C ALA A 365 -25.68 -12.60 -1.19
N LEU A 366 -25.42 -13.20 -2.36
CA LEU A 366 -24.24 -14.05 -2.57
C LEU A 366 -22.95 -13.27 -2.29
N PHE A 367 -22.76 -12.10 -2.89
CA PHE A 367 -21.58 -11.29 -2.66
C PHE A 367 -21.46 -10.80 -1.22
N GLY A 368 -22.55 -10.35 -0.61
CA GLY A 368 -22.57 -9.90 0.79
C GLY A 368 -22.26 -11.02 1.77
N ILE A 369 -22.90 -12.19 1.62
CA ILE A 369 -22.63 -13.37 2.44
C ILE A 369 -21.18 -13.82 2.26
N THR A 370 -20.70 -13.90 1.02
CA THR A 370 -19.30 -14.30 0.75
C THR A 370 -18.32 -13.29 1.35
N ALA A 371 -18.58 -12.00 1.18
CA ALA A 371 -17.74 -10.93 1.72
C ALA A 371 -17.63 -10.98 3.25
N VAL A 372 -18.70 -11.35 3.95
CA VAL A 372 -18.68 -11.57 5.41
C VAL A 372 -18.01 -12.90 5.75
N ALA A 373 -18.34 -13.98 5.04
CA ALA A 373 -17.84 -15.32 5.33
C ALA A 373 -16.31 -15.44 5.23
N VAL A 374 -15.67 -14.68 4.33
CA VAL A 374 -14.21 -14.67 4.15
C VAL A 374 -13.48 -13.74 5.13
N LEU A 375 -14.19 -13.03 6.01
CA LEU A 375 -13.54 -12.19 7.00
C LEU A 375 -12.71 -13.01 8.00
N PRO A 376 -11.66 -12.40 8.58
CA PRO A 376 -10.78 -13.05 9.56
C PRO A 376 -11.45 -13.77 10.72
N TRP A 377 -12.61 -13.29 11.18
CA TRP A 377 -13.37 -13.88 12.28
C TRP A 377 -14.14 -15.15 11.92
N PHE A 378 -14.48 -15.33 10.63
CA PHE A 378 -15.40 -16.39 10.19
C PHE A 378 -14.74 -17.47 9.32
N SER A 379 -13.50 -17.24 8.86
CA SER A 379 -12.78 -18.18 7.99
C SER A 379 -11.44 -18.64 8.59
N PRO A 380 -11.37 -19.17 9.83
CA PRO A 380 -10.11 -19.66 10.39
C PRO A 380 -9.52 -20.77 9.51
N GLY A 381 -8.31 -20.55 8.97
CA GLY A 381 -7.54 -21.58 8.27
C GLY A 381 -7.84 -21.81 6.78
N TYR A 382 -8.47 -20.88 6.06
CA TYR A 382 -8.61 -20.94 4.59
C TYR A 382 -7.89 -19.77 3.88
N TYR A 383 -6.70 -19.39 4.35
CA TYR A 383 -5.92 -18.31 3.75
C TYR A 383 -4.95 -18.85 2.71
N PHE A 384 -4.77 -18.12 1.62
CA PHE A 384 -3.85 -18.49 0.56
C PHE A 384 -2.42 -18.45 1.11
N GLN A 385 -1.66 -19.54 0.98
CA GLN A 385 -0.30 -19.66 1.53
C GLN A 385 -0.19 -19.55 3.08
N SER A 386 -1.27 -19.78 3.84
CA SER A 386 -1.14 -20.06 5.28
C SER A 386 -0.98 -21.56 5.50
N ASP A 387 0.07 -21.99 6.18
CA ASP A 387 0.19 -23.39 6.57
C ASP A 387 -0.68 -23.68 7.79
N ARG A 388 -1.66 -24.57 7.60
CA ARG A 388 -2.50 -25.12 8.67
C ARG A 388 -1.73 -25.88 9.74
N LEU A 389 -0.46 -26.20 9.49
CA LEU A 389 0.25 -27.23 10.23
C LEU A 389 1.03 -26.73 11.47
N PHE A 390 1.33 -25.42 11.62
CA PHE A 390 2.24 -24.97 12.68
C PHE A 390 1.97 -23.59 13.32
N THR A 391 0.71 -23.23 13.55
CA THR A 391 0.37 -22.11 14.47
C THR A 391 -0.47 -22.63 15.64
N THR A 392 0.10 -23.58 16.39
CA THR A 392 -0.58 -24.28 17.49
C THR A 392 -0.49 -23.56 18.84
N THR A 393 0.18 -22.41 18.92
CA THR A 393 0.36 -21.69 20.19
C THR A 393 0.16 -20.18 19.99
N GLY A 394 -1.08 -19.71 20.07
CA GLY A 394 -1.41 -18.27 20.13
C GLY A 394 -2.62 -17.88 19.28
N PRO A 395 -3.44 -16.91 19.72
CA PRO A 395 -4.60 -16.48 18.96
C PRO A 395 -4.17 -15.88 17.61
N HIS A 396 -4.91 -16.19 16.55
CA HIS A 396 -4.85 -15.58 15.22
C HIS A 396 -3.54 -15.70 14.41
N ARG A 397 -2.54 -16.44 14.89
CA ARG A 397 -1.26 -16.64 14.18
C ARG A 397 -1.40 -17.32 12.81
N TRP A 398 -2.48 -18.07 12.56
CA TRP A 398 -2.82 -18.64 11.24
C TRP A 398 -3.17 -17.59 10.16
N LEU A 399 -3.31 -16.32 10.55
CA LEU A 399 -3.50 -15.19 9.64
C LEU A 399 -2.18 -14.59 9.15
N LEU A 400 -1.06 -15.05 9.69
CA LEU A 400 0.28 -14.65 9.28
C LEU A 400 0.72 -15.48 8.07
N SER A 401 1.60 -14.88 7.25
CA SER A 401 2.19 -15.57 6.11
C SER A 401 2.97 -16.79 6.59
N SER A 402 2.97 -17.87 5.82
CA SER A 402 3.83 -19.03 6.12
C SER A 402 5.32 -18.68 6.18
N THR A 403 5.70 -17.55 5.56
CA THR A 403 7.07 -17.04 5.61
C THR A 403 7.41 -16.34 6.91
N THR A 404 6.46 -16.11 7.82
CA THR A 404 6.71 -15.40 9.09
C THR A 404 7.42 -16.33 10.08
N PRO A 405 8.55 -15.90 10.69
CA PRO A 405 9.36 -16.76 11.56
C PRO A 405 8.76 -16.87 12.98
N VAL A 406 7.49 -17.27 13.08
CA VAL A 406 6.75 -17.32 14.35
C VAL A 406 7.42 -18.27 15.35
N ALA A 407 7.71 -19.50 14.92
CA ALA A 407 8.29 -20.51 15.79
C ALA A 407 9.74 -20.18 16.20
N ALA A 408 10.53 -19.59 15.29
CA ALA A 408 11.86 -19.07 15.62
C ALA A 408 11.80 -17.89 16.62
N ALA A 409 10.82 -17.00 16.49
CA ALA A 409 10.62 -15.90 17.43
C ALA A 409 10.19 -16.40 18.82
N ASP A 410 9.28 -17.37 18.88
CA ASP A 410 8.91 -18.03 20.15
C ASP A 410 10.12 -18.70 20.80
N TRP A 411 10.92 -19.43 20.01
CA TRP A 411 12.14 -20.05 20.52
C TRP A 411 13.13 -19.02 21.09
N LEU A 412 13.29 -17.85 20.43
CA LEU A 412 14.15 -16.76 20.91
C LEU A 412 13.61 -16.08 22.19
N LYS A 413 12.29 -16.11 22.42
CA LYS A 413 11.68 -15.66 23.69
C LYS A 413 11.98 -16.62 24.82
N ASP A 414 11.88 -17.92 24.54
CA ASP A 414 12.13 -18.97 25.52
C ASP A 414 13.63 -19.18 25.77
N ASN A 415 14.49 -18.79 24.82
CA ASN A 415 15.94 -18.87 24.90
C ASN A 415 16.57 -17.49 24.66
N PRO A 416 16.56 -16.60 25.67
CA PRO A 416 17.10 -15.26 25.53
C PRO A 416 18.56 -15.27 25.10
N ILE A 417 18.83 -14.63 23.96
CA ILE A 417 20.17 -14.54 23.40
C ILE A 417 20.96 -13.38 24.03
N GLU A 418 22.23 -13.59 24.33
CA GLU A 418 23.16 -12.52 24.73
C GLU A 418 24.05 -12.13 23.54
N GLY A 419 24.41 -10.84 23.48
CA GLY A 419 25.29 -10.29 22.43
C GLY A 419 24.56 -9.74 21.21
N ARG A 420 25.34 -9.45 20.15
CA ARG A 420 24.85 -8.83 18.91
C ARG A 420 24.15 -9.84 18.01
N PHE A 421 23.00 -9.43 17.48
CA PHE A 421 22.09 -10.29 16.73
C PHE A 421 21.91 -9.83 15.28
N TRP A 422 22.10 -10.73 14.34
CA TRP A 422 21.84 -10.48 12.92
C TRP A 422 20.58 -11.22 12.50
N THR A 423 19.75 -10.61 11.67
CA THR A 423 18.53 -11.24 11.16
C THR A 423 18.36 -10.94 9.69
N ASP A 424 17.77 -11.87 8.95
CA ASP A 424 17.30 -11.60 7.60
C ASP A 424 16.34 -10.39 7.59
N LEU A 425 16.51 -9.54 6.59
CA LEU A 425 15.81 -8.26 6.45
C LEU A 425 14.30 -8.47 6.31
N SER A 426 13.86 -9.57 5.70
CA SER A 426 12.43 -9.88 5.59
C SER A 426 11.81 -10.32 6.92
N TYR A 427 12.63 -10.75 7.88
CA TYR A 427 12.22 -11.13 9.23
C TYR A 427 12.37 -9.99 10.24
N SER A 428 13.31 -9.07 10.00
CA SER A 428 13.66 -7.96 10.91
C SER A 428 12.45 -7.24 11.53
N SER A 429 11.46 -6.88 10.72
CA SER A 429 10.25 -6.17 11.18
C SER A 429 9.46 -6.96 12.21
N TYR A 430 9.13 -8.23 11.90
CA TYR A 430 8.43 -9.11 12.84
C TYR A 430 9.27 -9.37 14.09
N THR A 431 10.58 -9.55 13.93
CA THR A 431 11.49 -9.76 15.05
C THR A 431 11.56 -8.55 15.98
N ILE A 432 11.55 -7.32 15.45
CA ILE A 432 11.50 -6.08 16.24
C ILE A 432 10.22 -6.03 17.10
N TRP A 433 9.09 -6.46 16.56
CA TRP A 433 7.83 -6.47 17.30
C TRP A 433 7.81 -7.55 18.39
N GLU A 434 8.24 -8.77 18.08
CA GLU A 434 8.20 -9.87 19.03
C GLU A 434 9.33 -9.80 20.08
N LEU A 435 10.49 -9.25 19.72
CA LEU A 435 11.70 -9.13 20.54
C LEU A 435 12.14 -7.67 20.67
N SER A 436 11.24 -6.78 21.11
CA SER A 436 11.47 -5.33 21.19
C SER A 436 12.71 -4.90 21.99
N GLU A 437 13.18 -5.73 22.93
CA GLU A 437 14.39 -5.49 23.71
C GLU A 437 15.69 -5.81 22.94
N LYS A 438 15.61 -6.56 21.84
CA LYS A 438 16.78 -7.00 21.07
C LYS A 438 17.00 -6.10 19.87
N GLN A 439 18.18 -5.50 19.84
CA GLN A 439 18.63 -4.74 18.69
C GLN A 439 19.14 -5.68 17.59
N VAL A 440 18.86 -5.31 16.34
CA VAL A 440 19.25 -6.03 15.13
C VAL A 440 20.40 -5.33 14.41
N PHE A 441 21.09 -6.04 13.53
CA PHE A 441 22.16 -5.46 12.72
C PHE A 441 21.64 -4.36 11.78
N ALA A 442 20.57 -4.65 11.04
CA ALA A 442 19.90 -3.71 10.16
C ALA A 442 18.42 -4.06 10.05
N ASP A 443 17.60 -3.09 9.66
CA ASP A 443 16.14 -3.23 9.50
C ASP A 443 15.62 -2.46 8.28
N LEU A 444 14.30 -2.42 8.10
CA LEU A 444 13.64 -1.87 6.91
C LEU A 444 13.64 -0.33 6.84
N ARG A 445 14.20 0.38 7.82
CA ARG A 445 14.40 1.84 7.78
C ARG A 445 15.59 2.20 6.90
N VAL A 446 15.49 1.92 5.61
CA VAL A 446 16.63 1.87 4.68
C VAL A 446 17.48 3.13 4.69
N GLU A 447 16.82 4.28 4.70
CA GLU A 447 17.43 5.61 4.67
C GLU A 447 18.21 5.96 5.94
N LEU A 448 18.06 5.20 7.02
CA LEU A 448 18.83 5.35 8.26
C LEU A 448 20.28 4.87 8.10
N PHE A 449 20.51 3.86 7.26
CA PHE A 449 21.77 3.15 7.21
C PHE A 449 22.69 3.70 6.10
N PRO A 450 23.96 4.01 6.41
CA PRO A 450 24.97 4.32 5.41
C PRO A 450 25.21 3.16 4.44
N GLU A 451 25.71 3.47 3.24
CA GLU A 451 25.97 2.45 2.20
C GLU A 451 26.92 1.35 2.66
N ALA A 452 27.94 1.68 3.46
CA ALA A 452 28.89 0.72 3.99
C ALA A 452 28.22 -0.35 4.89
N ILE A 453 27.22 0.03 5.67
CA ILE A 453 26.46 -0.92 6.50
C ILE A 453 25.61 -1.83 5.61
N TRP A 454 25.06 -1.29 4.52
CA TRP A 454 24.36 -2.10 3.53
C TRP A 454 25.29 -3.08 2.81
N ASP A 455 26.50 -2.67 2.46
CA ASP A 455 27.51 -3.56 1.89
C ASP A 455 27.81 -4.73 2.81
N ASP A 456 28.14 -4.45 4.07
CA ASP A 456 28.38 -5.48 5.08
C ASP A 456 27.16 -6.40 5.26
N TYR A 457 25.95 -5.84 5.33
CA TYR A 457 24.71 -6.61 5.46
C TYR A 457 24.53 -7.59 4.28
N PHE A 458 24.67 -7.11 3.04
CA PHE A 458 24.47 -7.95 1.86
C PHE A 458 25.61 -8.95 1.64
N ASP A 459 26.84 -8.63 2.04
CA ASP A 459 27.96 -9.56 1.99
C ASP A 459 27.85 -10.66 3.04
N ILE A 460 27.34 -10.37 4.24
CA ILE A 460 26.89 -11.41 5.18
C ILE A 460 25.81 -12.25 4.50
N ALA A 461 24.71 -11.65 4.03
CA ALA A 461 23.55 -12.38 3.49
C ALA A 461 23.89 -13.30 2.29
N ARG A 462 24.90 -12.95 1.49
CA ARG A 462 25.38 -13.76 0.36
C ARG A 462 26.15 -15.01 0.78
N GLY A 463 26.74 -15.04 1.98
CA GLY A 463 27.54 -16.16 2.46
C GLY A 463 28.87 -16.35 1.73
N ASN A 464 29.51 -15.26 1.29
CA ASN A 464 30.81 -15.29 0.62
C ASN A 464 31.96 -15.51 1.63
N GLN A 465 33.20 -15.60 1.16
CA GLN A 465 34.37 -15.78 2.04
C GLN A 465 34.58 -14.61 3.02
N GLN A 466 34.08 -13.42 2.71
CA GLN A 466 34.19 -12.25 3.58
C GLN A 466 33.14 -12.26 4.70
N SER A 467 32.04 -13.02 4.57
CA SER A 467 30.97 -13.05 5.56
C SER A 467 31.48 -13.34 6.97
N LEU A 468 32.34 -14.36 7.15
CA LEU A 468 32.87 -14.71 8.48
C LEU A 468 33.68 -13.58 9.11
N ALA A 469 34.54 -12.92 8.32
CA ALA A 469 35.34 -11.80 8.81
C ALA A 469 34.48 -10.58 9.21
N ILE A 470 33.37 -10.34 8.50
CA ILE A 470 32.42 -9.28 8.85
C ILE A 470 31.67 -9.66 10.14
N LEU A 471 31.26 -10.93 10.30
CA LEU A 471 30.63 -11.43 11.52
C LEU A 471 31.55 -11.29 12.75
N ASP A 472 32.87 -11.47 12.57
CA ASP A 472 33.88 -11.22 13.61
C ASP A 472 34.05 -9.75 13.92
N THR A 473 34.18 -8.90 12.89
CA THR A 473 34.37 -7.45 13.03
C THR A 473 33.22 -6.82 13.82
N TRP A 474 32.00 -7.25 13.53
CA TRP A 474 30.80 -6.78 14.22
C TRP A 474 30.48 -7.56 15.48
N GLU A 475 31.31 -8.50 15.93
CA GLU A 475 31.11 -9.32 17.12
C GLU A 475 29.71 -9.97 17.16
N ILE A 476 29.21 -10.40 16.00
CA ILE A 476 27.89 -11.02 15.88
C ILE A 476 27.96 -12.38 16.58
N SER A 477 26.99 -12.60 17.45
CA SER A 477 26.90 -13.78 18.31
C SER A 477 25.81 -14.75 17.85
N HIS A 478 24.73 -14.23 17.24
CA HIS A 478 23.57 -14.98 16.84
C HIS A 478 23.07 -14.49 15.47
N LEU A 479 22.62 -15.41 14.63
CA LEU A 479 21.99 -15.12 13.34
C LEU A 479 20.63 -15.81 13.25
N LEU A 480 19.61 -15.07 12.81
CA LEU A 480 18.34 -15.62 12.33
C LEU A 480 18.30 -15.58 10.80
N LEU A 481 18.41 -16.75 10.20
CA LEU A 481 18.52 -16.95 8.76
C LEU A 481 17.19 -17.39 8.16
N ARG A 482 16.97 -17.02 6.90
CA ARG A 482 15.87 -17.53 6.06
C ARG A 482 16.39 -18.58 5.08
N GLN A 483 15.98 -19.83 5.26
CA GLN A 483 16.51 -20.97 4.50
C GLN A 483 16.40 -20.79 2.98
N LYS A 484 15.22 -20.40 2.49
CA LYS A 484 14.94 -20.35 1.04
C LYS A 484 15.91 -19.48 0.23
N ASN A 485 16.44 -18.41 0.82
CA ASN A 485 17.26 -17.43 0.11
C ASN A 485 18.70 -17.31 0.62
N GLN A 486 19.06 -17.99 1.71
CA GLN A 486 20.36 -17.85 2.39
C GLN A 486 21.10 -19.18 2.55
N ASN A 487 20.85 -20.15 1.67
CA ASN A 487 21.55 -21.44 1.68
C ASN A 487 23.07 -21.31 1.62
N ALA A 488 23.59 -20.33 0.88
CA ALA A 488 25.03 -20.08 0.79
C ALA A 488 25.63 -19.65 2.14
N LEU A 489 24.99 -18.69 2.83
CA LEU A 489 25.41 -18.28 4.17
C LEU A 489 25.30 -19.43 5.16
N TRP A 490 24.20 -20.19 5.11
CA TRP A 490 24.04 -21.36 5.97
C TRP A 490 25.17 -22.39 5.76
N ASN A 491 25.48 -22.77 4.51
CA ASN A 491 26.57 -23.68 4.19
C ASN A 491 27.93 -23.17 4.69
N THR A 492 28.21 -21.88 4.55
CA THR A 492 29.45 -21.26 5.04
C THR A 492 29.55 -21.34 6.56
N LEU A 493 28.44 -21.13 7.29
CA LEU A 493 28.42 -21.23 8.74
C LEU A 493 28.51 -22.69 9.22
N GLU A 494 27.84 -23.63 8.55
CA GLU A 494 27.90 -25.06 8.87
C GLU A 494 29.30 -25.65 8.68
N GLN A 495 30.07 -25.14 7.71
CA GLN A 495 31.46 -25.53 7.48
C GLN A 495 32.45 -24.90 8.46
N SER A 496 32.03 -23.88 9.21
CA SER A 496 32.86 -23.22 10.22
C SER A 496 32.80 -23.96 11.55
N ALA A 497 33.95 -24.13 12.21
CA ALA A 497 34.01 -24.71 13.56
C ALA A 497 33.49 -23.74 14.65
N GLU A 498 33.25 -22.47 14.30
CA GLU A 498 32.86 -21.43 15.25
C GLU A 498 31.35 -21.28 15.43
N TRP A 499 30.54 -21.86 14.54
CA TRP A 499 29.10 -21.64 14.48
C TRP A 499 28.33 -22.95 14.68
N CYS A 500 27.36 -22.89 15.61
CA CYS A 500 26.55 -24.02 16.02
C CYS A 500 25.07 -23.70 15.77
N GLU A 501 24.37 -24.60 15.10
CA GLU A 501 22.91 -24.51 14.96
C GLU A 501 22.24 -24.71 16.32
N GLN A 502 21.37 -23.77 16.70
CA GLN A 502 20.59 -23.83 17.94
C GLN A 502 19.14 -24.22 17.68
N TYR A 503 18.61 -23.83 16.52
CA TYR A 503 17.22 -24.06 16.14
C TYR A 503 17.08 -24.14 14.63
N ARG A 504 16.16 -24.98 14.17
CA ARG A 504 15.76 -25.09 12.76
C ARG A 504 14.31 -25.51 12.66
N ASP A 505 13.59 -24.83 11.77
CA ASP A 505 12.30 -25.29 11.27
C ASP A 505 12.31 -25.41 9.74
N ARG A 506 11.16 -25.21 9.08
CA ARG A 506 11.06 -25.28 7.62
C ARG A 506 11.60 -24.01 6.92
N ASP A 507 11.46 -22.85 7.56
CA ASP A 507 11.66 -21.54 6.93
C ASP A 507 12.85 -20.79 7.54
N ALA A 508 13.14 -21.02 8.83
CA ALA A 508 14.15 -20.32 9.60
C ALA A 508 15.22 -21.26 10.20
N VAL A 509 16.41 -20.73 10.40
CA VAL A 509 17.52 -21.36 11.15
C VAL A 509 18.12 -20.31 12.09
N ILE A 510 18.41 -20.69 13.33
CA ILE A 510 19.15 -19.87 14.28
C ILE A 510 20.53 -20.48 14.47
N MET A 511 21.56 -19.70 14.14
CA MET A 511 22.97 -20.03 14.37
C MET A 511 23.49 -19.19 15.53
N ALA A 512 24.32 -19.77 16.38
CA ALA A 512 25.03 -19.06 17.44
C ALA A 512 26.52 -19.41 17.40
N ARG A 513 27.38 -18.52 17.92
CA ARG A 513 28.78 -18.90 18.13
C ARG A 513 28.85 -20.06 19.12
N CYS A 514 29.59 -21.10 18.77
CA CYS A 514 29.81 -22.23 19.65
C CYS A 514 30.51 -21.74 20.93
N SER A 515 29.91 -21.99 22.08
CA SER A 515 30.59 -21.79 23.36
C SER A 515 31.74 -22.79 23.44
N HIS A 516 32.98 -22.36 23.20
CA HIS A 516 34.13 -23.14 23.60
C HIS A 516 34.09 -23.27 25.12
N HIS A 517 33.69 -24.44 25.62
CA HIS A 517 34.00 -24.83 26.99
C HIS A 517 35.54 -24.80 27.11
N VAL A 518 36.07 -23.69 27.61
CA VAL A 518 37.39 -23.69 28.24
C VAL A 518 37.18 -24.40 29.58
N GLU A 519 37.12 -25.73 29.54
CA GLU A 519 37.44 -26.54 30.71
C GLU A 519 38.93 -26.28 31.02
N ASN A 520 39.16 -25.27 31.85
CA ASN A 520 40.39 -25.14 32.60
C ASN A 520 40.50 -26.36 33.51
N HIS A 521 41.02 -27.47 32.99
CA HIS A 521 41.66 -28.50 33.80
C HIS A 521 42.96 -27.93 34.39
N ALA A 522 42.78 -27.07 35.38
CA ALA A 522 43.80 -26.66 36.32
C ALA A 522 43.42 -27.22 37.70
N LYS A 523 43.59 -28.53 37.88
CA LYS A 523 43.91 -29.08 39.20
C LYS A 523 45.01 -30.14 39.03
N LYS A 524 46.18 -29.74 39.53
CA LYS A 524 47.34 -30.57 39.86
C LYS A 524 46.98 -31.76 40.72
#